data_AF-A0A944VUL5-F1
#
_entry.id   AF-A0A944VUL5-F1
#
_cell.length_a   1.000
_cell.length_b   1.000
_cell.length_c   1.000
_cell.angle_alpha   90.00
_cell.angle_beta   90.00
_cell.angle_gamma   90.00
#
_symmetry.space_group_name_H-M   'P 1'
#
loop_
_entity.id
_entity.type
_entity.pdbx_description
1 polymer ?
#
loop_
_entity_poly.entity_id
_entity_poly.type
_entity_poly.pdbx_seq_one_letter_code
_entity_poly.pdbx_strand_id
1 'polypeptide(L)'
;MQNYISKISGPLLDRIDIHVEVQNVQYKDLTSEATGVSSEEIREEVTKAREIQLKRFQGLKYSTNSRMSAKTIKKHCALDSQAEELLHQAMTELNISARGYNKILKVGRTIADLDQSENVRIEHISEAVQYRNLDRDLWK
;
A
#
# COMPACT_ATOMS: atom_id res chain seq x y z
N MET A 1 21.56 -0.20 8.69
CA MET A 1 20.16 0.27 8.87
C MET A 1 19.56 -0.21 10.19
N GLN A 2 19.78 -1.48 10.59
CA GLN A 2 19.28 -2.08 11.84
C GLN A 2 19.49 -1.22 13.11
N ASN A 3 20.69 -0.66 13.35
CA ASN A 3 20.97 0.17 14.54
C ASN A 3 20.19 1.50 14.62
N TYR A 4 19.63 1.98 13.50
CA TYR A 4 18.81 3.20 13.48
C TYR A 4 17.34 2.88 13.67
N ILE A 5 16.89 1.73 13.20
CA ILE A 5 15.48 1.34 13.23
C ILE A 5 15.10 0.69 14.56
N SER A 6 16.04 0.05 15.25
CA SER A 6 15.86 -0.39 16.65
C SER A 6 15.60 0.76 17.64
N LYS A 7 15.86 2.01 17.23
CA LYS A 7 15.54 3.22 18.00
C LYS A 7 14.12 3.73 17.75
N ILE A 8 13.40 3.16 16.79
CA ILE A 8 12.03 3.53 16.45
C ILE A 8 11.08 2.54 17.12
N SER A 9 10.11 3.05 17.89
CA SER A 9 9.18 2.18 18.61
C SER A 9 8.21 1.47 17.65
N GLY A 10 7.92 0.20 17.91
CA GLY A 10 6.91 -0.57 17.17
C GLY A 10 5.55 0.15 17.04
N PRO A 11 5.00 0.76 18.10
CA PRO A 11 3.76 1.55 18.01
C PRO A 11 3.82 2.75 17.07
N LEU A 12 5.02 3.28 16.76
CA LEU A 12 5.21 4.36 15.80
C LEU A 12 5.28 3.83 14.37
N LEU A 13 6.01 2.73 14.15
CA LEU A 13 6.08 2.04 12.86
C LEU A 13 4.69 1.56 12.40
N ASP A 14 3.85 1.12 13.33
CA ASP A 14 2.45 0.77 13.07
C ASP A 14 1.58 1.93 12.56
N ARG A 15 2.09 3.17 12.60
CA ARG A 15 1.42 4.36 12.04
C ARG A 15 1.84 4.71 10.63
N ILE A 16 2.86 4.06 10.08
CA ILE A 16 3.35 4.27 8.72
C ILE A 16 2.63 3.27 7.80
N ASP A 17 2.18 3.76 6.64
CA ASP A 17 1.31 2.99 5.74
C ASP A 17 2.10 2.10 4.76
N ILE A 18 3.32 2.50 4.41
CA ILE A 18 4.20 1.84 3.42
C ILE A 18 5.65 1.89 3.91
N HIS A 19 6.34 0.77 3.83
CA HIS A 19 7.77 0.58 4.09
C HIS A 19 8.43 -0.09 2.87
N VAL A 20 9.26 0.67 2.14
CA VAL A 20 9.99 0.13 0.99
C VAL A 20 11.46 0.53 1.10
N GLU A 21 12.36 -0.45 1.00
CA GLU A 21 13.78 -0.22 0.85
C GLU A 21 14.08 0.01 -0.63
N VAL A 22 14.70 1.15 -0.92
CA VAL A 22 15.14 1.49 -2.28
C VAL A 22 16.64 1.29 -2.33
N GLN A 23 17.12 0.50 -3.30
CA GLN A 23 18.55 0.35 -3.50
C GLN A 23 19.18 1.69 -3.90
N ASN A 24 20.43 1.90 -3.48
CA ASN A 24 21.20 3.04 -3.95
C ASN A 24 21.31 2.99 -5.47
N VAL A 25 21.02 4.11 -6.12
CA VAL A 25 21.15 4.24 -7.59
C VAL A 25 22.60 3.96 -7.97
N GLN A 26 22.84 3.00 -8.87
CA GLN A 26 24.21 2.73 -9.33
C GLN A 26 24.66 3.87 -10.24
N TYR A 27 25.96 4.22 -10.19
CA TYR A 27 26.52 5.29 -11.03
C TYR A 27 26.28 5.08 -12.53
N LYS A 28 26.21 3.81 -12.97
CA LYS A 28 25.88 3.44 -14.34
C LYS A 28 24.44 3.80 -14.74
N ASP A 29 23.50 3.77 -13.80
CA ASP A 29 22.09 4.10 -14.05
C ASP A 29 21.91 5.61 -14.14
N LEU A 30 22.72 6.38 -13.38
CA LEU A 30 22.82 7.84 -13.50
C LEU A 30 23.39 8.30 -14.86
N THR A 31 24.12 7.43 -15.55
CA THR A 31 24.76 7.71 -16.86
C THR A 31 24.07 6.96 -18.02
N SER A 32 23.04 6.16 -17.73
CA SER A 32 22.27 5.44 -18.74
C SER A 32 21.22 6.36 -19.38
N GLU A 33 21.03 6.25 -20.69
CA GLU A 33 19.93 6.91 -21.41
C GLU A 33 18.58 6.18 -21.25
N ALA A 34 18.47 5.23 -20.30
CA ALA A 34 17.24 4.49 -20.08
C ALA A 34 16.14 5.43 -19.59
N THR A 35 15.24 5.81 -20.51
CA THR A 35 14.05 6.58 -20.18
C THR A 35 13.06 5.65 -19.48
N GLY A 36 12.95 5.78 -18.16
CA GLY A 36 11.85 5.22 -17.40
C GLY A 36 10.53 5.91 -17.76
N VAL A 37 9.46 5.56 -17.03
CA VAL A 37 8.17 6.23 -17.15
C VAL A 37 8.32 7.71 -16.78
N SER A 38 7.84 8.60 -17.63
CA SER A 38 7.92 10.03 -17.40
C SER A 38 7.03 10.46 -16.23
N SER A 39 7.37 11.59 -15.59
CA SER A 39 6.51 12.15 -14.55
C SER A 39 5.13 12.54 -15.06
N GLU A 40 5.00 12.83 -16.35
CA GLU A 40 3.72 13.11 -17.01
C GLU A 40 2.85 11.86 -17.09
N GLU A 41 3.38 10.74 -17.55
CA GLU A 41 2.68 9.46 -17.59
C GLU A 41 2.24 9.02 -16.19
N ILE A 42 3.13 9.12 -15.19
CA ILE A 42 2.76 8.79 -13.80
C ILE A 42 1.66 9.72 -13.28
N ARG A 43 1.73 11.02 -13.59
CA ARG A 43 0.70 12.00 -13.19
C ARG A 43 -0.66 11.63 -13.75
N GLU A 44 -0.72 11.17 -14.99
CA GLU A 44 -1.99 10.76 -15.63
C GLU A 44 -2.60 9.55 -14.91
N GLU A 45 -1.82 8.50 -14.65
CA GLU A 45 -2.29 7.32 -13.93
C GLU A 45 -2.78 7.66 -12.52
N VAL A 46 -2.01 8.47 -11.79
CA VAL A 46 -2.42 8.95 -10.45
C VAL A 46 -3.71 9.75 -10.54
N THR A 47 -3.87 10.59 -11.56
CA THR A 47 -5.07 11.42 -11.73
C THR A 47 -6.32 10.56 -11.94
N LYS A 48 -6.24 9.53 -12.80
CA LYS A 48 -7.33 8.56 -13.00
C LYS A 48 -7.75 7.89 -11.69
N ALA A 49 -6.78 7.41 -10.91
CA ALA A 49 -7.05 6.82 -9.59
C ALA A 49 -7.71 7.81 -8.62
N ARG A 50 -7.29 9.08 -8.66
CA ARG A 50 -7.88 10.16 -7.84
C ARG A 50 -9.33 10.45 -8.22
N GLU A 51 -9.66 10.43 -9.50
CA GLU A 51 -11.04 10.61 -9.97
C GLU A 51 -11.95 9.47 -9.51
N ILE A 52 -11.47 8.23 -9.55
CA ILE A 52 -12.17 7.06 -9.01
C ILE A 52 -12.48 7.28 -7.51
N GLN A 53 -11.51 7.73 -6.73
CA GLN A 53 -11.70 8.02 -5.30
C GLN A 53 -12.69 9.17 -5.06
N LEU A 54 -12.62 10.25 -5.85
CA LEU A 54 -13.54 11.38 -5.76
C LEU A 54 -14.99 10.95 -6.01
N LYS A 55 -15.22 10.13 -7.04
CA LYS A 55 -16.54 9.57 -7.34
C LYS A 55 -17.02 8.66 -6.20
N ARG A 56 -16.16 7.75 -5.71
CA ARG A 56 -16.49 6.82 -4.61
C ARG A 56 -16.95 7.53 -3.35
N PHE A 57 -16.31 8.65 -3.00
CA PHE A 57 -16.54 9.37 -1.76
C PHE A 57 -17.35 10.66 -1.93
N GLN A 58 -18.05 10.81 -3.05
CA GLN A 58 -18.88 11.98 -3.30
C GLN A 58 -19.88 12.19 -2.14
N GLY A 59 -19.97 13.43 -1.66
CA GLY A 59 -20.82 13.80 -0.53
C GLY A 59 -20.24 13.50 0.86
N LEU A 60 -19.02 12.95 0.96
CA LEU A 60 -18.31 12.76 2.23
C LEU A 60 -17.32 13.90 2.50
N LYS A 61 -16.93 14.06 3.77
CA LYS A 61 -15.93 15.06 4.20
C LYS A 61 -14.50 14.74 3.75
N TYR A 62 -14.28 13.60 3.13
CA TYR A 62 -12.97 13.14 2.67
C TYR A 62 -13.09 12.54 1.28
N SER A 63 -11.99 12.56 0.54
CA SER A 63 -11.93 12.13 -0.87
C SER A 63 -10.86 11.09 -1.13
N THR A 64 -10.31 10.45 -0.09
CA THR A 64 -9.15 9.57 -0.21
C THR A 64 -9.33 8.24 0.53
N ASN A 65 -8.74 7.17 -0.01
CA ASN A 65 -8.77 5.84 0.62
C ASN A 65 -8.12 5.84 2.01
N SER A 66 -7.04 6.61 2.20
CA SER A 66 -6.33 6.71 3.49
C SER A 66 -7.24 7.17 4.64
N ARG A 67 -8.26 7.99 4.35
CA ARG A 67 -9.21 8.55 5.32
C ARG A 67 -10.44 7.66 5.59
N MET A 68 -10.56 6.50 4.95
CA MET A 68 -11.67 5.57 5.21
C MET A 68 -11.76 5.19 6.70
N SER A 69 -12.99 5.09 7.21
CA SER A 69 -13.29 4.51 8.52
C SER A 69 -13.46 2.99 8.41
N ALA A 70 -13.49 2.26 9.53
CA ALA A 70 -13.75 0.82 9.52
C ALA A 70 -15.03 0.45 8.75
N LYS A 71 -16.06 1.29 8.82
CA LYS A 71 -17.31 1.09 8.07
C LYS A 71 -17.11 1.22 6.56
N THR A 72 -16.35 2.22 6.10
CA THR A 72 -16.11 2.39 4.66
C THR A 72 -15.08 1.44 4.10
N ILE A 73 -14.12 0.97 4.90
CA ILE A 73 -13.22 -0.14 4.53
C ILE A 73 -14.03 -1.38 4.19
N LYS A 74 -14.93 -1.83 5.08
CA LYS A 74 -15.79 -3.00 4.82
C LYS A 74 -16.63 -2.86 3.54
N LYS A 75 -17.04 -1.64 3.19
CA LYS A 75 -17.86 -1.37 2.00
C LYS A 75 -17.04 -1.38 0.70
N HIS A 76 -15.82 -0.85 0.71
CA HIS A 76 -15.08 -0.55 -0.52
C HIS A 76 -13.83 -1.43 -0.72
N CYS A 77 -13.43 -2.18 0.30
CA CYS A 77 -12.30 -3.10 0.29
C CYS A 77 -12.77 -4.55 0.52
N ALA A 78 -13.95 -4.91 0.04
CA ALA A 78 -14.41 -6.29 0.08
C ALA A 78 -13.45 -7.16 -0.75
N LEU A 79 -13.10 -8.33 -0.20
CA LEU A 79 -12.15 -9.27 -0.77
C LEU A 79 -12.88 -10.55 -1.17
N ASP A 80 -12.35 -11.24 -2.18
CA ASP A 80 -12.73 -12.62 -2.43
C ASP A 80 -12.03 -13.58 -1.46
N SER A 81 -12.45 -14.85 -1.45
CA SER A 81 -11.92 -15.85 -0.53
C SER A 81 -10.41 -16.06 -0.66
N GLN A 82 -9.83 -15.90 -1.85
CA GLN A 82 -8.40 -16.10 -2.08
C GLN A 82 -7.59 -14.94 -1.49
N ALA A 83 -8.06 -13.71 -1.70
CA ALA A 83 -7.45 -12.52 -1.12
C ALA A 83 -7.59 -12.47 0.42
N GLU A 84 -8.71 -12.94 0.97
CA GLU A 84 -8.89 -13.09 2.41
C GLU A 84 -7.92 -14.11 3.02
N GLU A 85 -7.75 -15.27 2.38
CA GLU A 85 -6.83 -16.31 2.82
C GLU A 85 -5.37 -15.81 2.80
N LEU A 86 -4.95 -15.16 1.72
CA LEU A 86 -3.59 -14.58 1.63
C LEU A 86 -3.35 -13.54 2.72
N LEU A 87 -4.33 -12.67 2.98
CA LEU A 87 -4.21 -11.66 4.02
C LEU A 87 -4.16 -12.29 5.42
N HIS A 88 -4.93 -13.34 5.66
CA HIS A 88 -4.91 -14.08 6.93
C HIS A 88 -3.55 -14.77 7.16
N GLN A 89 -3.00 -15.42 6.14
CA GLN A 89 -1.66 -16.02 6.19
C GLN A 89 -0.60 -14.94 6.49
N ALA A 90 -0.61 -13.83 5.75
CA ALA A 90 0.30 -12.71 5.97
C ALA A 90 0.19 -12.16 7.41
N MET A 91 -1.03 -12.02 7.95
CA MET A 91 -1.21 -11.55 9.33
C MET A 91 -0.55 -12.45 10.36
N THR A 92 -0.64 -13.76 10.16
CA THR A 92 -0.10 -14.76 11.08
C THR A 92 1.42 -14.88 10.95
N GLU A 93 1.94 -14.91 9.73
CA GLU A 93 3.37 -15.08 9.47
C GLU A 93 4.19 -13.81 9.75
N LEU A 94 3.62 -12.64 9.48
CA LEU A 94 4.29 -11.34 9.63
C LEU A 94 3.89 -10.61 10.92
N ASN A 95 3.09 -11.23 11.80
CA ASN A 95 2.59 -10.64 13.04
C ASN A 95 1.93 -9.25 12.86
N ILE A 96 1.19 -9.08 11.76
CA ILE A 96 0.57 -7.79 11.43
C ILE A 96 -0.58 -7.52 12.40
N SER A 97 -0.54 -6.35 13.04
CA SER A 97 -1.60 -5.93 13.97
C SER A 97 -2.94 -5.67 13.24
N ALA A 98 -4.05 -5.66 13.97
CA ALA A 98 -5.36 -5.29 13.40
C ALA A 98 -5.36 -3.88 12.77
N ARG A 99 -4.44 -3.00 13.21
CA ARG A 99 -4.21 -1.70 12.59
C ARG A 99 -3.52 -1.86 11.24
N GLY A 100 -2.46 -2.66 11.16
CA GLY A 100 -1.77 -3.00 9.92
C GLY A 100 -2.68 -3.66 8.88
N TYR A 101 -3.58 -4.56 9.31
CA TYR A 101 -4.62 -5.15 8.46
C TYR A 101 -5.46 -4.08 7.75
N ASN A 102 -5.99 -3.11 8.50
CA ASN A 102 -6.78 -2.02 7.92
C ASN A 102 -5.94 -1.12 6.99
N LYS A 103 -4.63 -1.02 7.21
CA LYS A 103 -3.73 -0.28 6.32
C LYS A 103 -3.49 -1.02 5.02
N ILE A 104 -3.25 -2.32 5.07
CA ILE A 104 -3.12 -3.18 3.89
C ILE A 104 -4.37 -3.07 3.02
N LEU A 105 -5.57 -3.12 3.60
CA LEU A 105 -6.81 -2.95 2.83
C LEU A 105 -6.92 -1.58 2.14
N LYS A 106 -6.47 -0.50 2.79
CA LYS A 106 -6.48 0.85 2.19
C LYS A 106 -5.44 1.01 1.09
N VAL A 107 -4.26 0.42 1.28
CA VAL A 107 -3.18 0.41 0.28
C VAL A 107 -3.61 -0.44 -0.91
N GLY A 108 -4.09 -1.66 -0.69
CA GLY A 108 -4.63 -2.55 -1.73
C GLY A 108 -5.78 -1.92 -2.51
N ARG A 109 -6.68 -1.18 -1.86
CA ARG A 109 -7.70 -0.38 -2.57
C ARG A 109 -7.10 0.70 -3.47
N THR A 110 -6.02 1.33 -3.03
CA THR A 110 -5.34 2.37 -3.82
C THR A 110 -4.61 1.76 -5.01
N ILE A 111 -4.00 0.59 -4.84
CA ILE A 111 -3.41 -0.19 -5.94
C ILE A 111 -4.50 -0.61 -6.94
N ALA A 112 -5.64 -1.09 -6.46
CA ALA A 112 -6.78 -1.40 -7.32
C ALA A 112 -7.27 -0.17 -8.11
N ASP A 113 -7.26 1.01 -7.49
CA ASP A 113 -7.64 2.25 -8.19
C ASP A 113 -6.62 2.67 -9.26
N LEU A 114 -5.33 2.39 -9.05
CA LEU A 114 -4.28 2.58 -10.05
C LEU A 114 -4.42 1.58 -11.20
N ASP A 115 -4.80 0.33 -10.91
CA ASP A 115 -5.16 -0.70 -11.91
C ASP A 115 -6.53 -0.44 -12.56
N GLN A 116 -7.24 0.64 -12.17
CA GLN A 116 -8.61 0.94 -12.60
C GLN A 116 -9.59 -0.21 -12.36
N SER A 117 -9.31 -1.03 -11.36
CA SER A 117 -10.09 -2.19 -10.98
C SER A 117 -11.20 -1.82 -10.00
N GLU A 118 -12.42 -2.25 -10.31
CA GLU A 118 -13.57 -2.02 -9.43
C GLU A 118 -13.41 -2.75 -8.09
N ASN A 119 -12.89 -3.98 -8.13
CA ASN A 119 -12.73 -4.87 -6.98
C ASN A 119 -11.28 -4.94 -6.51
N VAL A 120 -11.09 -5.14 -5.20
CA VAL A 120 -9.76 -5.42 -4.65
C VAL A 120 -9.49 -6.91 -4.83
N ARG A 121 -8.61 -7.25 -5.77
CA ARG A 121 -8.22 -8.62 -6.09
C ARG A 121 -6.96 -9.05 -5.30
N ILE A 122 -6.65 -10.33 -5.35
CA ILE A 122 -5.51 -10.94 -4.62
C ILE A 122 -4.17 -10.26 -4.95
N GLU A 123 -3.92 -9.89 -6.19
CA GLU A 123 -2.69 -9.23 -6.63
C GLU A 123 -2.49 -7.88 -5.94
N HIS A 124 -3.56 -7.10 -5.74
CA HIS A 124 -3.49 -5.81 -5.05
C HIS A 124 -3.16 -5.97 -3.57
N ILE A 125 -3.67 -7.03 -2.94
CA ILE A 125 -3.37 -7.35 -1.54
C ILE A 125 -1.95 -7.88 -1.41
N SER A 126 -1.52 -8.75 -2.33
CA SER A 126 -0.15 -9.27 -2.35
C SER A 126 0.88 -8.14 -2.44
N GLU A 127 0.67 -7.19 -3.36
CA GLU A 127 1.53 -6.01 -3.48
C GLU A 127 1.48 -5.13 -2.21
N ALA A 128 0.29 -4.87 -1.66
CA ALA A 128 0.15 -4.11 -0.42
C ALA A 128 0.86 -4.75 0.78
N VAL A 129 0.87 -6.08 0.87
CA VAL A 129 1.60 -6.83 1.90
C VAL A 129 3.12 -6.68 1.69
N GLN A 130 3.58 -6.77 0.43
CA GLN A 130 5.01 -6.61 0.11
C GLN A 130 5.53 -5.22 0.50
N TYR A 131 4.73 -4.17 0.30
CA TYR A 131 5.03 -2.82 0.77
C TYR A 131 5.10 -2.66 2.29
N ARG A 132 4.82 -3.70 3.08
CA ARG A 132 4.96 -3.69 4.55
C ARG A 132 6.00 -4.69 5.06
N ASN A 133 6.55 -5.54 4.19
CA ASN A 133 7.37 -6.70 4.57
C ASN A 133 8.73 -6.32 5.22
N LEU A 134 9.09 -5.02 5.22
CA LEU A 134 10.24 -4.52 5.96
C LEU A 134 10.13 -4.71 7.48
N ASP A 135 8.94 -4.99 8.03
CA ASP A 135 8.78 -5.27 9.46
C ASP A 135 9.64 -6.45 9.97
N ARG A 136 10.20 -7.31 9.10
CA ARG A 136 10.99 -8.47 9.52
C ARG A 136 12.51 -8.28 9.47
N ASP A 137 13.06 -7.64 8.44
CA ASP A 137 14.53 -7.48 8.32
C ASP A 137 15.09 -6.42 9.29
N LEU A 138 14.20 -5.60 9.83
CA LEU A 138 14.51 -4.57 10.81
C LEU A 138 14.63 -5.09 12.25
N TRP A 139 14.09 -6.29 12.53
CA TRP A 139 13.95 -6.85 13.88
C TRP A 139 14.73 -8.15 14.10
N LYS A 140 15.53 -8.60 13.11
CA LYS A 140 16.58 -9.59 13.32
C LYS A 140 17.87 -8.94 13.82
#